data_AF-A0A523JF06-F1
#
_entry.id   AF-A0A523JF06-F1
#
_cell.length_a   1.000
_cell.length_b   1.000
_cell.length_c   1.000
_cell.angle_alpha   90.00
_cell.angle_beta   90.00
_cell.angle_gamma   90.00
#
_symmetry.space_group_name_H-M   'P 1'
#
loop_
_entity.id
_entity.type
_entity.pdbx_description
1 polymer ?
#
loop_
_entity_poly.entity_id
_entity_poly.type
_entity_poly.pdbx_seq_one_letter_code
_entity_poly.pdbx_strand_id
1 'polypeptide(L)'
;MQKIFTSLFLISLNTYALVPLESLVLGDLSEKYKQEATTPLKYIFQARGKFKVEQKRSLAFYRGFIEEGENLSNFCKVDHEINYSNIWEKNEVKRSVMATLQYIGIDLMVRAIPAYAKYFEFTEEEFENLADNLVGNYCSKNISIISLKELKRNILLHFEKEQGFALPNIVDNSLFPKKLREYNTIDQMKENEFVQSIKLFQSFCSWGSDVDDLRLLVPLFKNPVIMSFVTRQLTNKRFSWDPVNNEIGLKKENRTVQVLCRGLICRKVNWEVFKNDLPRSLGSRGIEADIKRLYCEEFKGADYVENGQEPKILKMIRGSTTADKTLLTAQFLALLTGIPDMFVRATKFNEAKEFLKYSFAASWDDWAKEFIKESGTDLYFEEPLTVELVTRDLYYHEFKPFFSVEFDVNQGEFDRTAEMLGKIDVSFTIKLGKNYLSWARDEWRSLSQYVDQERKNKILFKFVKVIEDQVNDGRAKFLIPPWGGKLENIVAKELLNQLALYDGKFFKFPSNELITIPIKFNYAPFALKYIYFKFLLRQNLKAEQK
;
A
#
# COMPACT_ATOMS: atom_id res chain seq x y z
N MET A 1 21.30 -10.38 40.71
CA MET A 1 21.54 -9.50 39.54
C MET A 1 21.23 -10.21 38.20
N GLN A 2 20.20 -11.07 38.15
CA GLN A 2 19.86 -11.91 36.98
C GLN A 2 18.34 -12.06 36.81
N LYS A 3 17.56 -11.16 37.44
CA LYS A 3 16.10 -11.09 37.35
C LYS A 3 15.58 -9.74 36.82
N ILE A 4 16.47 -8.82 36.45
CA ILE A 4 16.12 -7.51 35.86
C ILE A 4 16.25 -7.53 34.33
N PHE A 5 17.08 -8.43 33.77
CA PHE A 5 17.30 -8.52 32.33
C PHE A 5 16.17 -9.24 31.56
N THR A 6 15.42 -10.11 32.23
CA THR A 6 14.29 -10.86 31.64
C THR A 6 12.97 -10.08 31.63
N SER A 7 12.84 -8.98 32.38
CA SER A 7 11.65 -8.11 32.33
C SER A 7 11.75 -6.97 31.31
N LEU A 8 12.94 -6.66 30.79
CA LEU A 8 13.09 -5.67 29.71
C LEU A 8 12.89 -6.26 28.30
N PHE A 9 12.94 -7.58 28.14
CA PHE A 9 12.75 -8.24 26.83
C PHE A 9 11.29 -8.65 26.54
N LEU A 10 10.40 -8.55 27.54
CA LEU A 10 8.96 -8.83 27.39
C LEU A 10 8.12 -7.56 27.12
N ILE A 11 8.75 -6.38 27.09
CA ILE A 11 8.09 -5.10 26.77
C ILE A 11 8.21 -4.75 25.26
N SER A 12 8.96 -5.52 24.48
CA SER A 12 9.15 -5.31 23.03
C SER A 12 8.13 -6.03 22.13
N LEU A 13 7.10 -6.70 22.68
CA LEU A 13 6.13 -7.48 21.89
C LEU A 13 4.79 -6.77 21.63
N ASN A 14 4.66 -5.49 21.98
CA ASN A 14 3.53 -4.64 21.58
C ASN A 14 3.99 -3.27 21.05
N THR A 15 5.13 -3.23 20.36
CA THR A 15 5.48 -2.03 19.60
C THR A 15 4.68 -2.01 18.30
N TYR A 16 3.48 -1.43 18.34
CA TYR A 16 2.85 -0.77 17.18
C TYR A 16 3.63 0.50 16.81
N ALA A 17 4.96 0.39 16.73
CA ALA A 17 5.88 1.47 16.43
C ALA A 17 6.19 1.48 14.93
N LEU A 18 5.14 1.57 14.14
CA LEU A 18 5.21 2.28 12.86
C LEU A 18 4.22 3.41 13.00
N VAL A 19 4.65 4.46 13.70
CA VAL A 19 4.02 5.77 13.53
C VAL A 19 4.07 6.04 12.02
N PRO A 20 2.91 6.23 11.36
CA PRO A 20 2.89 6.56 9.94
C PRO A 20 3.85 7.73 9.70
N LEU A 21 4.61 7.70 8.61
CA LEU A 21 5.53 8.80 8.30
C LEU A 21 4.76 10.12 8.23
N GLU A 22 3.48 10.04 7.86
CA GLU A 22 2.46 11.08 7.92
C GLU A 22 2.37 11.73 9.32
N SER A 23 2.27 10.94 10.39
CA SER A 23 2.24 11.45 11.77
C SER A 23 3.58 12.04 12.24
N LEU A 24 4.70 11.54 11.70
CA LEU A 24 6.05 12.05 11.99
C LEU A 24 6.38 13.35 11.23
N VAL A 25 5.87 13.49 10.00
CA VAL A 25 6.12 14.63 9.11
C VAL A 25 5.14 15.77 9.39
N LEU A 26 3.87 15.45 9.71
CA LEU A 26 2.82 16.44 9.98
C LEU A 26 2.70 16.78 11.47
N GLY A 27 3.37 16.05 12.36
CA GLY A 27 3.28 16.25 13.81
C GLY A 27 1.93 15.85 14.43
N ASP A 28 1.01 15.26 13.64
CA ASP A 28 -0.30 14.83 14.10
C ASP A 28 -0.30 13.32 14.43
N LEU A 29 -0.44 13.02 15.73
CA LEU A 29 -0.53 11.67 16.30
C LEU A 29 -1.98 11.20 16.49
N SER A 30 -2.97 11.90 15.90
CA SER A 30 -4.39 11.58 16.02
C SER A 30 -4.72 10.15 15.53
N GLU A 31 -5.72 9.53 16.16
CA GLU A 31 -6.19 8.17 15.83
C GLU A 31 -6.68 8.02 14.39
N LYS A 32 -7.00 9.14 13.71
CA LYS A 32 -7.41 9.18 12.30
C LYS A 32 -6.35 8.55 11.38
N TYR A 33 -5.07 8.85 11.60
CA TYR A 33 -3.96 8.32 10.79
C TYR A 33 -3.48 6.93 11.22
N LYS A 34 -3.88 6.46 12.40
CA LYS A 34 -3.65 5.06 12.81
C LYS A 34 -4.62 4.07 12.15
N GLN A 35 -5.84 4.53 11.85
CA GLN A 35 -6.88 3.69 11.25
C GLN A 35 -6.75 3.60 9.72
N GLU A 36 -6.24 4.65 9.09
CA GLU A 36 -5.75 4.56 7.72
C GLU A 36 -4.43 3.78 7.75
N ALA A 37 -4.49 2.47 7.55
CA ALA A 37 -3.32 1.64 7.24
C ALA A 37 -2.76 2.02 5.86
N THR A 38 -2.38 3.28 5.68
CA THR A 38 -1.53 3.72 4.59
C THR A 38 -0.12 3.33 5.01
N THR A 39 0.44 2.33 4.34
CA THR A 39 1.89 2.13 4.42
C THR A 39 2.55 3.46 4.06
N PRO A 40 3.66 3.87 4.70
CA PRO A 40 4.39 5.10 4.35
C PRO A 40 4.70 5.23 2.85
N LEU A 41 4.74 4.09 2.15
CA LEU A 41 4.87 3.97 0.71
C LEU A 41 3.63 4.50 -0.04
N LYS A 42 2.42 4.28 0.45
CA LYS A 42 1.16 4.65 -0.21
C LYS A 42 1.07 6.16 -0.42
N TYR A 43 1.44 6.99 0.55
CA TYR A 43 1.46 8.45 0.39
C TYR A 43 2.61 8.93 -0.50
N ILE A 44 3.84 8.43 -0.29
CA ILE A 44 5.02 8.73 -1.13
C ILE A 44 4.75 8.42 -2.61
N PHE A 45 3.92 7.43 -2.90
CA PHE A 45 3.59 7.01 -4.28
C PHE A 45 2.26 7.53 -4.81
N GLN A 46 1.33 7.96 -3.95
CA GLN A 46 0.09 8.67 -4.36
C GLN A 46 0.36 10.16 -4.67
N ALA A 47 1.28 10.79 -3.94
CA ALA A 47 1.66 12.19 -4.16
C ALA A 47 2.37 12.44 -5.50
N ARG A 48 2.88 11.38 -6.15
CA ARG A 48 3.62 11.50 -7.42
C ARG A 48 2.71 11.57 -8.63
N GLY A 49 2.29 12.78 -8.97
CA GLY A 49 1.51 13.11 -10.17
C GLY A 49 2.21 12.91 -11.53
N LYS A 50 3.47 12.43 -11.58
CA LYS A 50 4.31 12.48 -12.81
C LYS A 50 4.82 11.14 -13.35
N PHE A 51 4.37 9.99 -12.84
CA PHE A 51 4.78 8.71 -13.41
C PHE A 51 4.10 8.42 -14.75
N LYS A 52 4.85 7.80 -15.68
CA LYS A 52 4.27 7.23 -16.90
C LYS A 52 3.23 6.19 -16.51
N VAL A 53 2.15 6.09 -17.29
CA VAL A 53 1.05 5.14 -17.09
C VAL A 53 1.57 3.71 -16.88
N GLU A 54 2.59 3.31 -17.65
CA GLU A 54 3.22 1.98 -17.56
C GLU A 54 3.94 1.74 -16.22
N GLN A 55 4.56 2.77 -15.65
CA GLN A 55 5.24 2.68 -14.35
C GLN A 55 4.23 2.60 -13.21
N LYS A 56 3.13 3.39 -13.29
CA LYS A 56 2.01 3.28 -12.34
C LYS A 56 1.40 1.88 -12.36
N ARG A 57 1.18 1.33 -13.56
CA ARG A 57 0.70 -0.04 -13.74
C ARG A 57 1.66 -1.08 -13.16
N SER A 58 2.95 -0.97 -13.43
CA SER A 58 3.96 -1.91 -12.95
C SER A 58 4.07 -1.90 -11.43
N LEU A 59 4.05 -0.71 -10.83
CA LEU A 59 4.04 -0.53 -9.38
C LEU A 59 2.77 -1.07 -8.74
N ALA A 60 1.60 -0.81 -9.33
CA ALA A 60 0.34 -1.37 -8.89
C ALA A 60 0.46 -2.91 -8.90
N PHE A 61 0.84 -3.52 -10.01
CA PHE A 61 1.00 -4.98 -10.07
C PHE A 61 1.93 -5.53 -8.98
N TYR A 62 3.09 -4.91 -8.77
CA TYR A 62 4.01 -5.28 -7.68
C TYR A 62 3.36 -5.23 -6.30
N ARG A 63 2.64 -4.14 -5.99
CA ARG A 63 1.88 -4.00 -4.76
C ARG A 63 0.84 -5.11 -4.62
N GLY A 64 0.14 -5.45 -5.70
CA GLY A 64 -0.83 -6.55 -5.70
C GLY A 64 -0.21 -7.89 -5.33
N PHE A 65 1.02 -8.19 -5.80
CA PHE A 65 1.75 -9.40 -5.38
C PHE A 65 1.98 -9.41 -3.86
N ILE A 66 2.44 -8.29 -3.30
CA ILE A 66 2.69 -8.17 -1.86
C ILE A 66 1.39 -8.32 -1.06
N GLU A 67 0.34 -7.58 -1.45
CA GLU A 67 -0.97 -7.62 -0.77
C GLU A 67 -1.60 -9.02 -0.81
N GLU A 68 -1.51 -9.74 -1.93
CA GLU A 68 -1.97 -11.13 -1.98
C GLU A 68 -1.16 -12.05 -1.07
N GLY A 69 0.15 -11.82 -0.94
CA GLY A 69 1.01 -12.58 -0.01
C GLY A 69 0.66 -12.29 1.46
N GLU A 70 0.45 -11.02 1.80
CA GLU A 70 -0.01 -10.61 3.14
C GLU A 70 -1.38 -11.20 3.47
N ASN A 71 -2.31 -11.17 2.52
CA ASN A 71 -3.63 -11.77 2.66
C ASN A 71 -3.55 -13.29 2.88
N LEU A 72 -2.67 -14.00 2.18
CA LEU A 72 -2.45 -15.43 2.40
C LEU A 72 -1.80 -15.71 3.77
N SER A 73 -0.82 -14.90 4.17
CA SER A 73 -0.20 -15.01 5.49
C SER A 73 -1.22 -14.79 6.61
N ASN A 74 -2.09 -13.77 6.46
CA ASN A 74 -3.18 -13.48 7.38
C ASN A 74 -4.23 -14.59 7.39
N PHE A 75 -4.56 -15.14 6.23
CA PHE A 75 -5.45 -16.30 6.12
C PHE A 75 -4.91 -17.48 6.95
N CYS A 76 -3.61 -17.76 6.87
CA CYS A 76 -2.96 -18.83 7.64
C CYS A 76 -2.69 -18.51 9.13
N LYS A 77 -3.27 -17.43 9.70
CA LYS A 77 -3.22 -17.19 11.15
C LYS A 77 -4.26 -18.01 11.90
N VAL A 78 -5.31 -18.45 11.20
CA VAL A 78 -6.30 -19.39 11.72
C VAL A 78 -5.88 -20.79 11.29
N ASP A 79 -5.96 -21.76 12.20
CA ASP A 79 -5.68 -23.15 11.87
C ASP A 79 -6.72 -23.64 10.85
N HIS A 80 -6.20 -24.12 9.72
CA HIS A 80 -6.97 -24.60 8.61
C HIS A 80 -6.55 -26.03 8.30
N GLU A 81 -7.48 -26.96 8.48
CA GLU A 81 -7.30 -28.34 8.05
C GLU A 81 -7.89 -28.55 6.65
N ILE A 82 -7.18 -29.34 5.83
CA ILE A 82 -7.62 -29.78 4.53
C ILE A 82 -7.60 -31.31 4.43
N ASN A 83 -8.79 -31.88 4.36
CA ASN A 83 -8.98 -33.32 4.20
C ASN A 83 -9.34 -33.66 2.76
N TYR A 84 -8.80 -34.77 2.27
CA TYR A 84 -9.12 -35.38 0.98
C TYR A 84 -9.71 -36.76 1.20
N SER A 85 -10.34 -37.36 0.18
CA SER A 85 -10.95 -38.68 0.29
C SER A 85 -9.93 -39.77 0.64
N ASN A 86 -8.69 -39.59 0.17
CA ASN A 86 -7.56 -40.46 0.47
C ASN A 86 -6.22 -39.69 0.36
N ILE A 87 -5.15 -40.30 0.88
CA ILE A 87 -3.79 -39.72 0.86
C ILE A 87 -3.28 -39.55 -0.58
N TRP A 88 -3.70 -40.41 -1.50
CA TRP A 88 -3.25 -40.36 -2.89
C TRP A 88 -3.74 -39.10 -3.61
N GLU A 89 -5.01 -38.73 -3.42
CA GLU A 89 -5.59 -37.45 -3.89
C GLU A 89 -4.87 -36.24 -3.28
N LYS A 90 -4.60 -36.27 -1.96
CA LYS A 90 -3.82 -35.21 -1.30
C LYS A 90 -2.44 -35.06 -1.94
N ASN A 91 -1.75 -36.16 -2.16
CA ASN A 91 -0.43 -36.18 -2.80
C ASN A 91 -0.48 -35.76 -4.26
N GLU A 92 -1.55 -36.09 -4.99
CA GLU A 92 -1.75 -35.63 -6.36
C GLU A 92 -1.87 -34.10 -6.42
N VAL A 93 -2.69 -33.51 -5.54
CA VAL A 93 -2.83 -32.05 -5.47
C VAL A 93 -1.53 -31.38 -5.03
N LYS A 94 -0.86 -31.89 -3.99
CA LYS A 94 0.47 -31.41 -3.57
C LYS A 94 1.44 -31.40 -4.75
N ARG A 95 1.56 -32.53 -5.47
CA ARG A 95 2.45 -32.66 -6.62
C ARG A 95 2.06 -31.72 -7.76
N SER A 96 0.78 -31.52 -8.02
CA SER A 96 0.28 -30.57 -9.04
C SER A 96 0.64 -29.12 -8.73
N VAL A 97 0.49 -28.70 -7.48
CA VAL A 97 0.91 -27.37 -7.01
C VAL A 97 2.42 -27.22 -7.17
N MET A 98 3.17 -28.23 -6.73
CA MET A 98 4.63 -28.21 -6.79
C MET A 98 5.16 -28.17 -8.24
N ALA A 99 4.61 -29.01 -9.11
CA ALA A 99 4.96 -29.10 -10.51
C ALA A 99 4.56 -27.83 -11.29
N THR A 100 3.49 -27.14 -10.89
CA THR A 100 3.13 -25.84 -11.48
C THR A 100 4.19 -24.79 -11.17
N LEU A 101 4.64 -24.68 -9.91
CA LEU A 101 5.72 -23.77 -9.55
C LEU A 101 7.03 -24.15 -10.26
N GLN A 102 7.36 -25.45 -10.31
CA GLN A 102 8.54 -25.94 -11.02
C GLN A 102 8.50 -25.57 -12.51
N TYR A 103 7.37 -25.79 -13.18
CA TYR A 103 7.22 -25.47 -14.61
C TYR A 103 7.40 -23.98 -14.86
N ILE A 104 6.75 -23.12 -14.07
CA ILE A 104 6.88 -21.66 -14.23
C ILE A 104 8.32 -21.23 -13.97
N GLY A 105 8.95 -21.78 -12.93
CA GLY A 105 10.34 -21.49 -12.58
C GLY A 105 11.32 -21.86 -13.70
N ILE A 106 11.23 -23.08 -14.21
CA ILE A 106 12.07 -23.55 -15.32
C ILE A 106 11.83 -22.72 -16.57
N ASP A 107 10.57 -22.51 -16.97
CA ASP A 107 10.22 -21.71 -18.15
C ASP A 107 10.74 -20.27 -18.05
N LEU A 108 10.74 -19.68 -16.86
CA LEU A 108 11.31 -18.36 -16.61
C LEU A 108 12.85 -18.38 -16.71
N MET A 109 13.51 -19.37 -16.10
CA MET A 109 14.98 -19.48 -16.13
C MET A 109 15.53 -19.80 -17.52
N VAL A 110 14.82 -20.62 -18.31
CA VAL A 110 15.13 -20.93 -19.71
C VAL A 110 15.19 -19.67 -20.57
N ARG A 111 14.48 -18.60 -20.19
CA ARG A 111 14.52 -17.29 -20.86
C ARG A 111 15.51 -16.33 -20.23
N ALA A 112 15.59 -16.31 -18.90
CA ALA A 112 16.43 -15.37 -18.15
C ALA A 112 17.93 -15.70 -18.26
N ILE A 113 18.33 -16.97 -18.13
CA ILE A 113 19.75 -17.38 -18.16
C ILE A 113 20.41 -17.03 -19.49
N PRO A 114 19.84 -17.35 -20.67
CA PRO A 114 20.38 -16.90 -21.94
C PRO A 114 20.48 -15.38 -22.05
N ALA A 115 19.48 -14.65 -21.55
CA ALA A 115 19.49 -13.19 -21.60
C ALA A 115 20.63 -12.57 -20.77
N TYR A 116 20.93 -13.13 -19.58
CA TYR A 116 22.11 -12.73 -18.81
C TYR A 116 23.42 -13.15 -19.47
N ALA A 117 23.50 -14.37 -20.02
CA ALA A 117 24.71 -14.84 -20.70
C ALA A 117 25.05 -13.96 -21.91
N LYS A 118 24.04 -13.53 -22.68
CA LYS A 118 24.20 -12.55 -23.77
C LYS A 118 24.66 -11.20 -23.29
N TYR A 119 24.13 -10.71 -22.15
CA TYR A 119 24.60 -9.46 -21.55
C TYR A 119 26.10 -9.50 -21.24
N PHE A 120 26.61 -10.66 -20.81
CA PHE A 120 28.04 -10.88 -20.54
C PHE A 120 28.83 -11.37 -21.77
N GLU A 121 28.24 -11.29 -22.97
CA GLU A 121 28.91 -11.64 -24.23
C GLU A 121 29.49 -13.06 -24.27
N PHE A 122 28.82 -14.02 -23.63
CA PHE A 122 29.23 -15.44 -23.69
C PHE A 122 29.26 -15.92 -25.15
N THR A 123 30.25 -16.72 -25.49
CA THR A 123 30.28 -17.45 -26.76
C THR A 123 29.28 -18.62 -26.74
N GLU A 124 28.91 -19.13 -27.92
CA GLU A 124 28.04 -20.31 -28.03
C GLU A 124 28.63 -21.53 -27.30
N GLU A 125 29.94 -21.74 -27.38
CA GLU A 125 30.63 -22.84 -26.71
C GLU A 125 30.63 -22.69 -25.19
N GLU A 126 30.91 -21.48 -24.66
CA GLU A 126 30.82 -21.21 -23.22
C GLU A 126 29.41 -21.42 -22.69
N PHE A 127 28.41 -20.98 -23.46
CA PHE A 127 27.02 -21.14 -23.07
C PHE A 127 26.54 -22.59 -23.16
N GLU A 128 26.96 -23.35 -24.18
CA GLU A 128 26.64 -24.77 -24.26
C GLU A 128 27.22 -25.55 -23.07
N ASN A 129 28.48 -25.26 -22.71
CA ASN A 129 29.11 -25.84 -21.52
C ASN A 129 28.37 -25.47 -20.23
N LEU A 130 27.89 -24.23 -20.09
CA LEU A 130 27.06 -23.84 -18.96
C LEU A 130 25.74 -24.63 -18.94
N ALA A 131 25.04 -24.69 -20.07
CA ALA A 131 23.76 -25.39 -20.19
C ALA A 131 23.90 -26.90 -19.89
N ASP A 132 24.96 -27.54 -20.36
CA ASP A 132 25.27 -28.94 -20.09
C ASP A 132 25.53 -29.19 -18.62
N ASN A 133 26.32 -28.32 -17.98
CA ASN A 133 26.58 -28.44 -16.55
C ASN A 133 25.33 -28.21 -15.70
N LEU A 134 24.46 -27.27 -16.10
CA LEU A 134 23.21 -27.00 -15.41
C LEU A 134 22.24 -28.17 -15.52
N VAL A 135 21.97 -28.64 -16.75
CA VAL A 135 20.99 -29.69 -17.01
C VAL A 135 21.51 -31.06 -16.56
N GLY A 136 22.77 -31.38 -16.85
CA GLY A 136 23.35 -32.69 -16.56
C GLY A 136 23.60 -32.93 -15.08
N ASN A 137 24.04 -31.91 -14.33
CA ASN A 137 24.49 -32.11 -12.95
C ASN A 137 23.46 -31.74 -11.87
N TYR A 138 22.45 -30.90 -12.17
CA TYR A 138 21.54 -30.40 -11.13
C TYR A 138 20.08 -30.82 -11.32
N CYS A 139 19.71 -31.24 -12.53
CA CYS A 139 18.35 -31.69 -12.78
C CYS A 139 18.14 -33.12 -12.30
N SER A 140 17.03 -33.33 -11.57
CA SER A 140 16.59 -34.67 -11.21
C SER A 140 16.25 -35.47 -12.46
N LYS A 141 16.65 -36.75 -12.49
CA LYS A 141 16.27 -37.70 -13.55
C LYS A 141 14.75 -37.96 -13.58
N ASN A 142 14.04 -37.66 -12.49
CA ASN A 142 12.62 -37.91 -12.32
C ASN A 142 11.73 -36.69 -12.63
N ILE A 143 12.30 -35.62 -13.22
CA ILE A 143 11.52 -34.47 -13.65
C ILE A 143 10.50 -34.89 -14.73
N SER A 144 9.21 -34.71 -14.45
CA SER A 144 8.15 -35.19 -15.34
C SER A 144 7.58 -34.12 -16.28
N ILE A 145 7.73 -32.84 -15.92
CA ILE A 145 7.11 -31.71 -16.65
C ILE A 145 7.77 -31.42 -18.00
N ILE A 146 9.06 -31.76 -18.14
CA ILE A 146 9.86 -31.60 -19.36
C ILE A 146 11.00 -32.61 -19.32
N SER A 147 11.36 -33.20 -20.46
CA SER A 147 12.52 -34.10 -20.52
C SER A 147 13.82 -33.29 -20.47
N LEU A 148 14.89 -33.86 -19.90
CA LEU A 148 16.20 -33.19 -19.83
C LEU A 148 16.74 -32.80 -21.21
N LYS A 149 16.52 -33.66 -22.22
CA LYS A 149 16.89 -33.38 -23.62
C LYS A 149 16.16 -32.16 -24.16
N GLU A 150 14.85 -32.08 -23.91
CA GLU A 150 14.03 -30.96 -24.36
C GLU A 150 14.36 -29.67 -23.61
N LEU A 151 14.67 -29.77 -22.31
CA LEU A 151 15.12 -28.65 -21.50
C LEU A 151 16.44 -28.07 -22.02
N LYS A 152 17.46 -28.91 -22.26
CA LYS A 152 18.74 -28.48 -22.86
C LYS A 152 18.47 -27.78 -24.19
N ARG A 153 17.69 -28.42 -25.07
CA ARG A 153 17.35 -27.86 -26.38
C ARG A 153 16.72 -26.47 -26.26
N ASN A 154 15.76 -26.30 -25.37
CA ASN A 154 15.09 -25.01 -25.19
C ASN A 154 16.05 -23.93 -24.70
N ILE A 155 16.91 -24.23 -23.72
CA ILE A 155 17.91 -23.27 -23.21
C ILE A 155 18.83 -22.79 -24.35
N LEU A 156 19.37 -23.71 -25.15
CA LEU A 156 20.24 -23.37 -26.29
C LEU A 156 19.49 -22.57 -27.36
N LEU A 157 18.28 -22.98 -27.72
CA LEU A 157 17.45 -22.27 -28.71
C LEU A 157 17.13 -20.82 -28.29
N HIS A 158 16.93 -20.58 -26.99
CA HIS A 158 16.71 -19.22 -26.46
C HIS A 158 17.99 -18.38 -26.42
N PHE A 159 19.15 -19.01 -26.44
CA PHE A 159 20.42 -18.33 -26.61
C PHE A 159 20.70 -18.02 -28.08
N GLU A 160 20.46 -18.94 -29.00
CA GLU A 160 20.63 -18.67 -30.43
C GLU A 160 19.66 -17.58 -30.93
N LYS A 161 18.37 -17.72 -30.60
CA LYS A 161 17.34 -16.77 -31.03
C LYS A 161 17.29 -15.61 -30.04
N GLU A 162 17.57 -14.38 -30.50
CA GLU A 162 17.23 -13.18 -29.73
C GLU A 162 15.72 -13.11 -29.51
N GLN A 163 15.28 -13.64 -28.37
CA GLN A 163 13.93 -13.43 -27.89
C GLN A 163 13.97 -12.25 -26.93
N GLY A 164 13.05 -11.30 -27.13
CA GLY A 164 12.94 -10.05 -26.35
C GLY A 164 12.49 -10.24 -24.90
N PHE A 165 13.11 -11.17 -24.15
CA PHE A 165 12.93 -11.28 -22.71
C PHE A 165 13.63 -10.10 -22.03
N ALA A 166 12.82 -9.20 -21.46
CA ALA A 166 13.34 -8.04 -20.76
C ALA A 166 13.81 -8.44 -19.35
N LEU A 167 15.13 -8.35 -19.12
CA LEU A 167 15.69 -8.46 -17.77
C LEU A 167 15.20 -7.30 -16.89
N PRO A 168 15.05 -7.52 -15.56
CA PRO A 168 14.73 -6.44 -14.63
C PRO A 168 15.74 -5.28 -14.79
N ASN A 169 15.22 -4.07 -15.03
CA ASN A 169 16.05 -2.91 -15.33
C ASN A 169 15.57 -1.64 -14.58
N ILE A 170 16.53 -0.80 -14.20
CA ILE A 170 16.30 0.50 -13.55
C ILE A 170 16.68 1.70 -14.43
N VAL A 171 17.36 1.50 -15.56
CA VAL A 171 18.02 2.60 -16.31
C VAL A 171 17.04 3.68 -16.75
N ASP A 172 15.85 3.29 -17.26
CA ASP A 172 14.80 4.19 -17.75
C ASP A 172 13.56 4.27 -16.83
N ASN A 173 13.70 3.80 -15.59
CA ASN A 173 12.59 3.72 -14.66
C ASN A 173 12.65 4.86 -13.64
N SER A 174 11.75 5.83 -13.76
CA SER A 174 11.67 6.99 -12.86
C SER A 174 11.19 6.63 -11.45
N LEU A 175 10.78 5.39 -11.20
CA LEU A 175 10.57 4.88 -9.85
C LEU A 175 11.87 4.82 -9.03
N PHE A 176 13.03 4.74 -9.71
CA PHE A 176 14.32 4.58 -9.06
C PHE A 176 15.18 5.86 -9.16
N PRO A 177 15.73 6.36 -8.03
CA PRO A 177 16.64 7.49 -8.05
C PRO A 177 17.84 7.29 -8.97
N LYS A 178 18.24 8.36 -9.67
CA LYS A 178 19.44 8.34 -10.52
C LYS A 178 20.71 7.95 -9.75
N LYS A 179 20.81 8.39 -8.48
CA LYS A 179 21.93 8.08 -7.57
C LYS A 179 22.08 6.59 -7.25
N LEU A 180 21.00 5.79 -7.34
CA LEU A 180 21.11 4.33 -7.18
C LEU A 180 21.97 3.68 -8.27
N ARG A 181 22.11 4.35 -9.42
CA ARG A 181 22.88 3.88 -10.57
C ARG A 181 24.38 4.13 -10.41
N GLU A 182 24.77 5.03 -9.51
CA GLU A 182 26.15 5.46 -9.30
C GLU A 182 26.84 4.65 -8.19
N TYR A 183 26.09 3.86 -7.41
CA TYR A 183 26.58 3.23 -6.18
C TYR A 183 27.31 1.90 -6.42
N ASN A 184 26.77 1.02 -7.29
CA ASN A 184 27.48 -0.19 -7.76
C ASN A 184 27.58 -0.15 -9.29
N THR A 185 28.60 -0.77 -9.88
CA THR A 185 28.67 -0.91 -11.33
C THR A 185 27.51 -1.79 -11.80
N ILE A 186 26.91 -1.41 -12.94
CA ILE A 186 25.77 -2.15 -13.52
C ILE A 186 26.15 -3.63 -13.73
N ASP A 187 27.40 -3.90 -14.08
CA ASP A 187 27.93 -5.25 -14.29
C ASP A 187 27.93 -6.09 -13.02
N GLN A 188 28.36 -5.54 -11.88
CA GLN A 188 28.32 -6.26 -10.58
C GLN A 188 26.89 -6.58 -10.15
N MET A 189 25.95 -5.65 -10.38
CA MET A 189 24.54 -5.89 -10.10
C MET A 189 24.00 -7.04 -10.97
N LYS A 190 24.34 -7.04 -12.26
CA LYS A 190 23.94 -8.06 -13.23
C LYS A 190 24.58 -9.42 -12.94
N GLU A 191 25.80 -9.43 -12.44
CA GLU A 191 26.52 -10.65 -12.06
C GLU A 191 25.79 -11.32 -10.88
N ASN A 192 25.44 -10.55 -9.85
CA ASN A 192 24.68 -11.06 -8.72
C ASN A 192 23.30 -11.60 -9.15
N GLU A 193 22.58 -10.87 -9.99
CA GLU A 193 21.30 -11.33 -10.56
C GLU A 193 21.48 -12.64 -11.35
N PHE A 194 22.56 -12.77 -12.13
CA PHE A 194 22.84 -13.97 -12.92
C PHE A 194 23.17 -15.18 -12.03
N VAL A 195 24.02 -14.99 -11.01
CA VAL A 195 24.35 -16.04 -10.03
C VAL A 195 23.09 -16.53 -9.30
N GLN A 196 22.21 -15.62 -8.86
CA GLN A 196 20.94 -16.02 -8.23
C GLN A 196 19.99 -16.72 -9.22
N SER A 197 20.00 -16.33 -10.50
CA SER A 197 19.21 -17.00 -11.54
C SER A 197 19.70 -18.43 -11.80
N ILE A 198 21.01 -18.66 -11.76
CA ILE A 198 21.60 -20.00 -11.81
C ILE A 198 21.18 -20.82 -10.58
N LYS A 199 21.25 -20.26 -9.37
CA LYS A 199 20.80 -20.94 -8.14
C LYS A 199 19.30 -21.27 -8.19
N LEU A 200 18.48 -20.39 -8.77
CA LEU A 200 17.06 -20.64 -9.00
C LEU A 200 16.84 -21.81 -9.94
N PHE A 201 17.56 -21.85 -11.07
CA PHE A 201 17.50 -22.98 -12.00
C PHE A 201 17.86 -24.30 -11.30
N GLN A 202 18.96 -24.33 -10.55
CA GLN A 202 19.36 -25.50 -9.78
C GLN A 202 18.27 -25.92 -8.78
N SER A 203 17.62 -24.94 -8.14
CA SER A 203 16.55 -25.21 -7.18
C SER A 203 15.34 -25.85 -7.86
N PHE A 204 14.85 -25.27 -8.94
CA PHE A 204 13.74 -25.82 -9.73
C PHE A 204 14.06 -27.18 -10.33
N CYS A 205 15.26 -27.36 -10.85
CA CYS A 205 15.64 -28.63 -11.48
C CYS A 205 15.88 -29.76 -10.47
N SER A 206 16.24 -29.43 -9.23
CA SER A 206 16.56 -30.44 -8.21
C SER A 206 15.38 -31.34 -7.82
N TRP A 207 14.14 -30.84 -7.91
CA TRP A 207 12.95 -31.56 -7.43
C TRP A 207 12.51 -32.68 -8.39
N GLY A 208 12.31 -33.88 -7.85
CA GLY A 208 12.07 -35.12 -8.59
C GLY A 208 10.69 -35.75 -8.40
N SER A 209 9.64 -34.95 -8.22
CA SER A 209 8.23 -35.37 -8.05
C SER A 209 7.87 -36.03 -6.71
N ASP A 210 8.77 -36.01 -5.73
CA ASP A 210 8.48 -36.44 -4.36
C ASP A 210 7.74 -35.34 -3.58
N VAL A 211 6.62 -35.67 -2.96
CA VAL A 211 5.77 -34.70 -2.25
C VAL A 211 6.20 -34.47 -0.80
N ASP A 212 7.02 -35.37 -0.27
CA ASP A 212 7.51 -35.28 1.11
C ASP A 212 8.90 -34.64 1.16
N ASP A 213 9.64 -34.64 0.05
CA ASP A 213 10.93 -33.96 -0.10
C ASP A 213 10.89 -32.84 -1.16
N LEU A 214 10.75 -31.61 -0.69
CA LEU A 214 10.80 -30.40 -1.52
C LEU A 214 12.21 -30.03 -1.99
N ARG A 215 13.27 -30.69 -1.49
CA ARG A 215 14.66 -30.39 -1.80
C ARG A 215 14.95 -28.89 -1.70
N LEU A 216 15.55 -28.28 -2.73
CA LEU A 216 15.92 -26.87 -2.73
C LEU A 216 14.73 -25.90 -2.92
N LEU A 217 13.50 -26.41 -3.13
CA LEU A 217 12.31 -25.57 -3.34
C LEU A 217 11.67 -25.04 -2.07
N VAL A 218 12.06 -25.55 -0.89
CA VAL A 218 11.54 -25.12 0.42
C VAL A 218 11.35 -23.60 0.55
N PRO A 219 12.35 -22.72 0.30
CA PRO A 219 12.17 -21.27 0.47
C PRO A 219 11.12 -20.67 -0.47
N LEU A 220 10.94 -21.24 -1.67
CA LEU A 220 9.95 -20.76 -2.65
C LEU A 220 8.53 -21.16 -2.23
N PHE A 221 8.34 -22.38 -1.70
CA PHE A 221 7.05 -22.84 -1.20
C PHE A 221 6.66 -22.20 0.14
N LYS A 222 7.62 -21.87 1.01
CA LYS A 222 7.30 -21.16 2.26
C LYS A 222 6.84 -19.72 2.01
N ASN A 223 7.31 -19.09 0.93
CA ASN A 223 7.04 -17.68 0.66
C ASN A 223 5.56 -17.46 0.23
N PRO A 224 4.76 -16.70 0.99
CA PRO A 224 3.34 -16.52 0.70
C PRO A 224 3.07 -15.71 -0.57
N VAL A 225 3.98 -14.80 -0.98
CA VAL A 225 3.82 -14.03 -2.23
C VAL A 225 3.92 -14.97 -3.43
N ILE A 226 4.90 -15.88 -3.42
CA ILE A 226 5.08 -16.89 -4.46
C ILE A 226 3.87 -17.83 -4.50
N MET A 227 3.41 -18.29 -3.35
CA MET A 227 2.28 -19.22 -3.27
C MET A 227 0.93 -18.60 -3.64
N SER A 228 0.73 -17.32 -3.33
CA SER A 228 -0.41 -16.56 -3.84
C SER A 228 -0.36 -16.44 -5.36
N PHE A 229 0.83 -16.17 -5.93
CA PHE A 229 1.01 -16.17 -7.38
C PHE A 229 0.71 -17.54 -8.01
N VAL A 230 1.22 -18.63 -7.44
CA VAL A 230 0.92 -20.00 -7.92
C VAL A 230 -0.57 -20.28 -7.85
N THR A 231 -1.22 -19.92 -6.75
CA THR A 231 -2.68 -20.04 -6.58
C THR A 231 -3.43 -19.27 -7.66
N ARG A 232 -2.98 -18.05 -7.99
CA ARG A 232 -3.57 -17.23 -9.06
C ARG A 232 -3.41 -17.88 -10.44
N GLN A 233 -2.24 -18.48 -10.74
CA GLN A 233 -2.03 -19.25 -11.96
C GLN A 233 -2.96 -20.47 -12.02
N LEU A 234 -3.05 -21.22 -10.94
CA LEU A 234 -3.89 -22.41 -10.84
C LEU A 234 -5.39 -22.12 -10.88
N THR A 235 -5.82 -20.87 -10.73
CA THR A 235 -7.24 -20.49 -10.70
C THR A 235 -7.67 -19.68 -11.93
N ASN A 236 -6.82 -19.60 -12.95
CA ASN A 236 -7.10 -18.87 -14.20
C ASN A 236 -7.45 -17.39 -13.92
N LYS A 237 -6.59 -16.72 -13.16
CA LYS A 237 -6.73 -15.30 -12.82
C LYS A 237 -5.45 -14.53 -13.15
N ARG A 238 -5.58 -13.25 -13.46
CA ARG A 238 -4.49 -12.28 -13.59
C ARG A 238 -4.88 -10.95 -12.96
N PHE A 239 -3.88 -10.13 -12.65
CA PHE A 239 -4.13 -8.75 -12.29
C PHE A 239 -4.64 -7.94 -13.49
N SER A 240 -5.62 -7.10 -13.21
CA SER A 240 -6.09 -6.03 -14.08
C SER A 240 -5.96 -4.72 -13.33
N TRP A 241 -5.35 -3.73 -13.96
CA TRP A 241 -5.20 -2.41 -13.35
C TRP A 241 -6.31 -1.49 -13.87
N ASP A 242 -7.00 -0.82 -12.95
CA ASP A 242 -7.92 0.27 -13.25
C ASP A 242 -7.15 1.60 -13.20
N PRO A 243 -6.93 2.27 -14.35
CA PRO A 243 -6.18 3.52 -14.39
C PRO A 243 -6.89 4.69 -13.70
N VAL A 244 -8.22 4.63 -13.54
CA VAL A 244 -9.02 5.72 -12.96
C VAL A 244 -8.84 5.75 -11.44
N ASN A 245 -9.04 4.60 -10.80
CA ASN A 245 -8.93 4.47 -9.34
C ASN A 245 -7.50 4.10 -8.88
N ASN A 246 -6.60 3.78 -9.82
CA ASN A 246 -5.27 3.22 -9.55
C ASN A 246 -5.32 1.95 -8.69
N GLU A 247 -6.36 1.14 -8.89
CA GLU A 247 -6.64 -0.08 -8.14
C GLU A 247 -6.34 -1.34 -8.96
N ILE A 248 -6.13 -2.44 -8.25
CA ILE A 248 -5.85 -3.73 -8.85
C ILE A 248 -7.06 -4.62 -8.62
N GLY A 249 -7.66 -5.06 -9.72
CA GLY A 249 -8.66 -6.11 -9.73
C GLY A 249 -8.08 -7.44 -10.22
N LEU A 250 -8.85 -8.52 -10.04
CA LEU A 250 -8.57 -9.81 -10.66
C LEU A 250 -9.52 -10.04 -11.85
N LYS A 251 -8.96 -10.42 -13.00
CA LYS A 251 -9.73 -10.84 -14.19
C LYS A 251 -9.32 -12.25 -14.60
N LYS A 252 -10.23 -12.98 -15.25
CA LYS A 252 -9.93 -14.31 -15.81
C LYS A 252 -8.92 -14.19 -16.98
N GLU A 253 -8.02 -15.16 -17.11
CA GLU A 253 -6.98 -15.20 -18.14
C GLU A 253 -6.67 -16.63 -18.60
N ASN A 254 -7.21 -16.99 -19.77
CA ASN A 254 -7.12 -18.36 -20.29
C ASN A 254 -5.68 -18.82 -20.60
N ARG A 255 -4.69 -17.91 -20.58
CA ARG A 255 -3.26 -18.22 -20.82
C ARG A 255 -2.42 -18.47 -19.57
N THR A 256 -3.04 -18.57 -18.40
CA THR A 256 -2.38 -19.01 -17.17
C THR A 256 -1.84 -20.44 -17.27
N VAL A 257 -0.92 -20.80 -16.38
CA VAL A 257 -0.28 -22.13 -16.37
C VAL A 257 -0.96 -23.04 -15.33
N GLN A 258 -1.42 -24.21 -15.77
CA GLN A 258 -1.86 -25.29 -14.89
C GLN A 258 -1.11 -26.57 -15.21
N VAL A 259 -0.55 -27.22 -14.18
CA VAL A 259 0.07 -28.55 -14.31
C VAL A 259 -0.73 -29.56 -13.50
N LEU A 260 -1.28 -30.56 -14.20
CA LEU A 260 -1.97 -31.68 -13.58
C LEU A 260 -1.01 -32.87 -13.49
N CYS A 261 -0.87 -33.42 -12.29
CA CYS A 261 -0.13 -34.65 -12.04
C CYS A 261 -1.10 -35.80 -11.90
N ARG A 262 -0.77 -36.97 -12.45
CA ARG A 262 -1.46 -38.24 -12.17
C ARG A 262 -0.40 -39.27 -11.81
N GLY A 263 -0.37 -39.68 -10.54
CA GLY A 263 0.81 -40.35 -10.00
C GLY A 263 2.07 -39.49 -10.16
N LEU A 264 3.17 -40.07 -10.65
CA LEU A 264 4.46 -39.38 -10.82
C LEU A 264 4.56 -38.56 -12.13
N ILE A 265 3.55 -38.60 -13.00
CA ILE A 265 3.58 -37.94 -14.31
C ILE A 265 2.82 -36.63 -14.22
N CYS A 266 3.51 -35.50 -14.42
CA CYS A 266 2.91 -34.17 -14.46
C CYS A 266 2.95 -33.56 -15.85
N ARG A 267 1.83 -33.00 -16.31
CA ARG A 267 1.72 -32.36 -17.63
C ARG A 267 0.99 -31.03 -17.53
N LYS A 268 1.39 -30.07 -18.36
CA LYS A 268 0.62 -28.83 -18.55
C LYS A 268 -0.71 -29.18 -19.23
N VAL A 269 -1.80 -28.69 -18.67
CA VAL A 269 -3.17 -28.90 -19.17
C VAL A 269 -3.89 -27.56 -19.31
N ASN A 270 -5.03 -27.55 -19.99
CA ASN A 270 -5.89 -26.37 -20.03
C ASN A 270 -6.72 -26.26 -18.74
N TRP A 271 -7.33 -25.09 -18.53
CA TRP A 271 -8.13 -24.80 -17.34
C TRP A 271 -9.32 -25.75 -17.16
N GLU A 272 -9.99 -26.14 -18.25
CA GLU A 272 -11.19 -27.00 -18.17
C GLU A 272 -10.85 -28.39 -17.65
N VAL A 273 -9.80 -29.01 -18.20
CA VAL A 273 -9.27 -30.30 -17.75
C VAL A 273 -8.77 -30.17 -16.31
N PHE A 274 -8.00 -29.12 -16.01
CA PHE A 274 -7.49 -28.92 -14.64
C PHE A 274 -8.62 -28.79 -13.61
N LYS A 275 -9.65 -28.01 -13.91
CA LYS A 275 -10.78 -27.77 -13.01
C LYS A 275 -11.59 -29.05 -12.75
N ASN A 276 -11.77 -29.87 -13.78
CA ASN A 276 -12.58 -31.09 -13.70
C ASN A 276 -11.83 -32.24 -13.03
N ASP A 277 -10.52 -32.34 -13.29
CA ASP A 277 -9.75 -33.52 -12.90
C ASP A 277 -8.96 -33.33 -11.61
N LEU A 278 -8.67 -32.09 -11.18
CA LEU A 278 -7.94 -31.87 -9.93
C LEU A 278 -8.80 -32.32 -8.74
N PRO A 279 -8.30 -33.23 -7.88
CA PRO A 279 -9.04 -33.65 -6.69
C PRO A 279 -9.44 -32.47 -5.80
N ARG A 280 -10.65 -32.56 -5.24
CA ARG A 280 -11.25 -31.51 -4.41
C ARG A 280 -11.19 -31.93 -2.95
N SER A 281 -10.99 -30.96 -2.05
CA SER A 281 -11.04 -31.26 -0.61
C SER A 281 -12.48 -31.57 -0.16
N LEU A 282 -12.62 -32.31 0.93
CA LEU A 282 -13.90 -32.54 1.59
C LEU A 282 -14.43 -31.19 2.13
N GLY A 283 -15.67 -30.86 1.78
CA GLY A 283 -16.27 -29.56 2.14
C GLY A 283 -15.68 -28.37 1.34
N SER A 284 -15.10 -28.63 0.17
CA SER A 284 -14.51 -27.58 -0.66
C SER A 284 -15.50 -26.50 -1.09
N ARG A 285 -15.04 -25.23 -1.01
CA ARG A 285 -15.74 -24.05 -1.54
C ARG A 285 -15.22 -23.60 -2.92
N GLY A 286 -14.10 -24.16 -3.39
CA GLY A 286 -13.43 -23.74 -4.62
C GLY A 286 -11.94 -24.08 -4.66
N ILE A 287 -11.34 -24.13 -5.85
CA ILE A 287 -9.92 -24.52 -6.04
C ILE A 287 -9.01 -23.57 -5.27
N GLU A 288 -9.31 -22.27 -5.33
CA GLU A 288 -8.55 -21.25 -4.60
C GLU A 288 -8.55 -21.50 -3.08
N ALA A 289 -9.72 -21.75 -2.50
CA ALA A 289 -9.84 -21.98 -1.05
C ALA A 289 -9.12 -23.27 -0.62
N ASP A 290 -9.10 -24.30 -1.47
CA ASP A 290 -8.38 -25.54 -1.20
C ASP A 290 -6.87 -25.32 -1.23
N ILE A 291 -6.35 -24.66 -2.26
CA ILE A 291 -4.91 -24.40 -2.38
C ILE A 291 -4.42 -23.50 -1.23
N LYS A 292 -5.19 -22.49 -0.82
CA LYS A 292 -4.83 -21.64 0.32
C LYS A 292 -4.76 -22.43 1.63
N ARG A 293 -5.73 -23.31 1.89
CA ARG A 293 -5.71 -24.20 3.08
C ARG A 293 -4.55 -25.19 3.02
N LEU A 294 -4.30 -25.79 1.85
CA LEU A 294 -3.15 -26.66 1.62
C LEU A 294 -1.82 -25.95 1.87
N TYR A 295 -1.69 -24.69 1.46
CA TYR A 295 -0.52 -23.88 1.77
C TYR A 295 -0.32 -23.71 3.28
N CYS A 296 -1.38 -23.37 4.02
CA CYS A 296 -1.29 -23.18 5.46
C CYS A 296 -0.88 -24.47 6.20
N GLU A 297 -1.44 -25.62 5.80
CA GLU A 297 -1.18 -26.93 6.44
C GLU A 297 0.19 -27.50 6.05
N GLU A 298 0.52 -27.55 4.75
CA GLU A 298 1.66 -28.35 4.26
C GLU A 298 2.89 -27.51 3.92
N PHE A 299 2.71 -26.33 3.30
CA PHE A 299 3.82 -25.61 2.66
C PHE A 299 4.41 -24.50 3.53
N LYS A 300 3.58 -23.81 4.33
CA LYS A 300 4.02 -22.72 5.22
C LYS A 300 5.05 -23.20 6.23
N GLY A 301 4.83 -24.39 6.79
CA GLY A 301 5.71 -25.04 7.77
C GLY A 301 6.74 -25.98 7.17
N ALA A 302 6.84 -26.10 5.85
CA ALA A 302 7.72 -27.08 5.23
C ALA A 302 9.20 -26.83 5.57
N ASP A 303 9.93 -27.91 5.83
CA ASP A 303 11.36 -27.89 6.15
C ASP A 303 12.12 -28.92 5.29
N TYR A 304 13.44 -28.83 5.32
CA TYR A 304 14.31 -29.72 4.55
C TYR A 304 14.34 -31.12 5.14
N VAL A 305 14.24 -32.13 4.28
CA VAL A 305 14.50 -33.52 4.65
C VAL A 305 16.00 -33.78 4.59
N GLU A 306 16.61 -34.12 5.73
CA GLU A 306 18.04 -34.47 5.82
C GLU A 306 18.29 -35.97 5.63
N ASN A 307 17.39 -36.81 6.16
CA ASN A 307 17.56 -38.26 6.14
C ASN A 307 17.27 -38.83 4.74
N GLY A 308 18.21 -39.58 4.17
CA GLY A 308 18.06 -40.18 2.84
C GLY A 308 18.18 -39.20 1.68
N GLN A 309 18.56 -37.94 1.94
CA GLN A 309 18.72 -36.91 0.92
C GLN A 309 19.93 -37.18 0.02
N GLU A 310 19.82 -36.77 -1.25
CA GLU A 310 20.92 -36.86 -2.21
C GLU A 310 22.14 -36.06 -1.69
N PRO A 311 23.35 -36.66 -1.57
CA PRO A 311 24.49 -36.03 -0.89
C PRO A 311 24.85 -34.63 -1.41
N LYS A 312 24.70 -34.41 -2.72
CA LYS A 312 24.94 -33.12 -3.37
C LYS A 312 23.91 -32.07 -2.91
N ILE A 313 22.63 -32.43 -2.90
CA ILE A 313 21.55 -31.56 -2.45
C ILE A 313 21.69 -31.26 -0.96
N LEU A 314 22.02 -32.27 -0.15
CA LEU A 314 22.26 -32.10 1.28
C LEU A 314 23.41 -31.12 1.56
N LYS A 315 24.51 -31.20 0.79
CA LYS A 315 25.62 -30.24 0.88
C LYS A 315 25.18 -28.82 0.55
N MET A 316 24.35 -28.64 -0.47
CA MET A 316 23.78 -27.33 -0.84
C MET A 316 22.84 -26.78 0.24
N ILE A 317 21.98 -27.63 0.81
CA ILE A 317 21.09 -27.27 1.92
C ILE A 317 21.90 -26.79 3.12
N ARG A 318 22.89 -27.58 3.56
CA ARG A 318 23.74 -27.27 4.73
C ARG A 318 24.64 -26.06 4.51
N GLY A 319 25.07 -25.82 3.27
CA GLY A 319 25.86 -24.64 2.90
C GLY A 319 25.03 -23.36 2.72
N SER A 320 23.69 -23.45 2.67
CA SER A 320 22.81 -22.30 2.42
C SER A 320 22.46 -21.55 3.70
N THR A 321 22.63 -20.25 3.71
CA THR A 321 22.20 -19.38 4.82
C THR A 321 20.75 -18.92 4.64
N THR A 322 20.14 -18.35 5.69
CA THR A 322 18.82 -17.70 5.59
C THR A 322 18.84 -16.51 4.63
N ALA A 323 19.97 -15.80 4.55
CA ALA A 323 20.15 -14.71 3.59
C ALA A 323 20.13 -15.24 2.15
N ASP A 324 20.85 -16.32 1.85
CA ASP A 324 20.82 -16.95 0.52
C ASP A 324 19.42 -17.34 0.09
N LYS A 325 18.64 -17.93 1.01
CA LYS A 325 17.24 -18.32 0.77
C LYS A 325 16.36 -17.12 0.45
N THR A 326 16.59 -16.01 1.15
CA THR A 326 15.86 -14.75 0.92
C THR A 326 16.21 -14.15 -0.45
N LEU A 327 17.50 -14.09 -0.80
CA LEU A 327 17.97 -13.61 -2.11
C LEU A 327 17.43 -14.46 -3.26
N LEU A 328 17.33 -15.78 -3.08
CA LEU A 328 16.73 -16.69 -4.04
C LEU A 328 15.25 -16.33 -4.30
N THR A 329 14.46 -16.15 -3.24
CA THR A 329 13.04 -15.77 -3.37
C THR A 329 12.87 -14.38 -3.99
N ALA A 330 13.74 -13.44 -3.61
CA ALA A 330 13.75 -12.07 -4.12
C ALA A 330 14.05 -12.03 -5.62
N GLN A 331 15.05 -12.77 -6.09
CA GLN A 331 15.37 -12.85 -7.51
C GLN A 331 14.22 -13.46 -8.32
N PHE A 332 13.53 -14.46 -7.78
CA PHE A 332 12.38 -15.06 -8.47
C PHE A 332 11.23 -14.06 -8.62
N LEU A 333 10.92 -13.32 -7.55
CA LEU A 333 9.91 -12.25 -7.59
C LEU A 333 10.31 -11.11 -8.53
N ALA A 334 11.60 -10.76 -8.59
CA ALA A 334 12.11 -9.74 -9.50
C ALA A 334 11.91 -10.14 -10.96
N LEU A 335 12.21 -11.40 -11.31
CA LEU A 335 12.00 -11.93 -12.65
C LEU A 335 10.51 -12.09 -13.02
N LEU A 336 9.64 -12.39 -12.04
CA LEU A 336 8.19 -12.47 -12.27
C LEU A 336 7.54 -11.11 -12.47
N THR A 337 7.98 -10.09 -11.73
CA THR A 337 7.37 -8.75 -11.72
C THR A 337 8.04 -7.79 -12.70
N GLY A 338 9.27 -8.10 -13.13
CA GLY A 338 10.12 -7.20 -13.91
C GLY A 338 10.72 -6.06 -13.09
N ILE A 339 10.47 -6.03 -11.78
CA ILE A 339 10.96 -4.99 -10.87
C ILE A 339 12.17 -5.54 -10.12
N PRO A 340 13.35 -4.92 -10.24
CA PRO A 340 14.55 -5.43 -9.60
C PRO A 340 14.48 -5.39 -8.08
N ASP A 341 15.06 -6.41 -7.45
CA ASP A 341 15.27 -6.43 -6.01
C ASP A 341 16.64 -5.85 -5.64
N MET A 342 16.66 -4.84 -4.78
CA MET A 342 17.87 -4.13 -4.42
C MET A 342 18.79 -4.93 -3.50
N PHE A 343 18.26 -5.89 -2.74
CA PHE A 343 19.09 -6.78 -1.92
C PHE A 343 19.82 -7.79 -2.79
N VAL A 344 19.21 -8.26 -3.88
CA VAL A 344 19.89 -9.11 -4.87
C VAL A 344 21.03 -8.36 -5.56
N ARG A 345 20.87 -7.06 -5.79
CA ARG A 345 21.88 -6.21 -6.44
C ARG A 345 22.98 -5.73 -5.50
N ALA A 346 22.76 -5.76 -4.19
CA ALA A 346 23.74 -5.34 -3.20
C ALA A 346 24.90 -6.34 -3.14
N THR A 347 26.14 -5.86 -3.14
CA THR A 347 27.31 -6.73 -2.90
C THR A 347 27.52 -6.96 -1.41
N LYS A 348 27.14 -5.98 -0.58
CA LYS A 348 27.19 -6.06 0.89
C LYS A 348 25.87 -5.62 1.51
N PHE A 349 25.51 -6.21 2.65
CA PHE A 349 24.28 -5.86 3.35
C PHE A 349 24.19 -4.37 3.74
N ASN A 350 25.33 -3.73 4.05
CA ASN A 350 25.38 -2.29 4.36
C ASN A 350 24.97 -1.41 3.16
N GLU A 351 25.13 -1.89 1.93
CA GLU A 351 24.77 -1.16 0.70
C GLU A 351 23.25 -1.08 0.53
N ALA A 352 22.53 -2.10 1.01
CA ALA A 352 21.06 -2.08 1.00
C ALA A 352 20.49 -0.92 1.83
N LYS A 353 21.17 -0.53 2.92
CA LYS A 353 20.81 0.65 3.71
C LYS A 353 20.98 1.93 2.90
N GLU A 354 22.04 2.04 2.11
CA GLU A 354 22.26 3.19 1.23
C GLU A 354 21.21 3.24 0.11
N PHE A 355 20.81 2.10 -0.47
CA PHE A 355 19.71 2.06 -1.45
C PHE A 355 18.39 2.59 -0.89
N LEU A 356 18.05 2.22 0.35
CA LEU A 356 16.88 2.76 1.05
C LEU A 356 17.02 4.26 1.27
N LYS A 357 18.17 4.71 1.77
CA LYS A 357 18.46 6.12 2.04
C LYS A 357 18.36 6.98 0.78
N TYR A 358 18.91 6.54 -0.35
CA TYR A 358 18.78 7.27 -1.63
C TYR A 358 17.35 7.31 -2.13
N SER A 359 16.57 6.24 -1.92
CA SER A 359 15.14 6.20 -2.28
C SER A 359 14.31 7.16 -1.43
N PHE A 360 14.59 7.24 -0.12
CA PHE A 360 13.95 8.20 0.77
C PHE A 360 14.36 9.64 0.44
N ALA A 361 15.66 9.89 0.25
CA ALA A 361 16.18 11.22 -0.06
C ALA A 361 15.60 11.74 -1.38
N ALA A 362 15.53 10.91 -2.43
CA ALA A 362 14.92 11.33 -3.69
C ALA A 362 13.43 11.63 -3.53
N SER A 363 12.71 10.81 -2.76
CA SER A 363 11.29 11.05 -2.47
C SER A 363 11.08 12.35 -1.70
N TRP A 364 11.93 12.62 -0.72
CA TRP A 364 11.92 13.87 0.05
C TRP A 364 12.26 15.08 -0.82
N ASP A 365 13.31 14.99 -1.64
CA ASP A 365 13.74 16.06 -2.54
C ASP A 365 12.66 16.39 -3.59
N ASP A 366 12.01 15.37 -4.13
CA ASP A 366 10.92 15.55 -5.11
C ASP A 366 9.70 16.20 -4.45
N TRP A 367 9.29 15.70 -3.28
CA TRP A 367 8.21 16.30 -2.49
C TRP A 367 8.52 17.76 -2.14
N ALA A 368 9.73 18.04 -1.64
CA ALA A 368 10.15 19.38 -1.28
C ALA A 368 10.15 20.33 -2.49
N LYS A 369 10.58 19.86 -3.67
CA LYS A 369 10.52 20.65 -4.91
C LYS A 369 9.10 20.90 -5.38
N GLU A 370 8.22 19.92 -5.30
CA GLU A 370 6.80 20.09 -5.65
C GLU A 370 6.12 21.05 -4.68
N PHE A 371 6.36 20.88 -3.38
CA PHE A 371 5.92 21.80 -2.34
C PHE A 371 6.42 23.23 -2.58
N ILE A 372 7.72 23.43 -2.87
CA ILE A 372 8.27 24.75 -3.21
C ILE A 372 7.64 25.30 -4.50
N LYS A 373 7.31 24.45 -5.46
CA LYS A 373 6.70 24.90 -6.72
C LYS A 373 5.24 25.32 -6.55
N GLU A 374 4.49 24.59 -5.72
CA GLU A 374 3.09 24.88 -5.41
C GLU A 374 2.97 26.05 -4.42
N SER A 375 3.85 26.11 -3.41
CA SER A 375 3.88 27.17 -2.41
C SER A 375 4.61 28.43 -2.90
N GLY A 376 5.52 28.29 -3.87
CA GLY A 376 6.29 29.39 -4.44
C GLY A 376 5.46 30.34 -5.30
N THR A 377 4.28 29.92 -5.75
CA THR A 377 3.29 30.80 -6.40
C THR A 377 2.45 31.60 -5.41
N ASP A 378 2.41 31.21 -4.14
CA ASP A 378 1.65 31.84 -3.05
C ASP A 378 2.57 32.32 -1.90
N LEU A 379 3.82 32.71 -2.21
CA LEU A 379 4.68 33.41 -1.27
C LEU A 379 4.17 34.84 -1.07
N TYR A 380 3.11 34.98 -0.26
CA TYR A 380 2.85 36.24 0.40
C TYR A 380 4.03 36.51 1.34
N PHE A 381 4.70 37.65 1.16
CA PHE A 381 5.82 38.11 1.99
C PHE A 381 5.48 38.13 3.50
N GLU A 382 4.18 38.11 3.83
CA GLU A 382 3.62 37.76 5.13
C GLU A 382 2.46 36.78 4.90
N GLU A 383 2.48 35.60 5.55
CA GLU A 383 1.35 34.67 5.48
C GLU A 383 0.07 35.38 5.98
N PRO A 384 -1.02 35.38 5.19
CA PRO A 384 -2.23 36.08 5.58
C PRO A 384 -2.87 35.39 6.78
N LEU A 385 -3.45 36.20 7.67
CA LEU A 385 -4.35 35.70 8.70
C LEU A 385 -5.56 35.06 8.00
N THR A 386 -5.77 33.76 8.21
CA THR A 386 -6.93 33.03 7.67
C THR A 386 -7.91 32.67 8.78
N VAL A 387 -9.17 32.63 8.41
CA VAL A 387 -10.27 32.15 9.26
C VAL A 387 -10.91 30.98 8.53
N GLU A 388 -10.80 29.79 9.11
CA GLU A 388 -11.23 28.53 8.51
C GLU A 388 -12.28 27.87 9.40
N LEU A 389 -13.26 27.17 8.80
CA LEU A 389 -14.27 26.46 9.56
C LEU A 389 -13.68 25.15 10.08
N VAL A 390 -13.81 24.88 11.39
CA VAL A 390 -13.31 23.65 12.02
C VAL A 390 -14.11 22.44 11.52
N THR A 391 -13.43 21.30 11.39
CA THR A 391 -14.06 20.04 11.02
C THR A 391 -15.14 19.65 12.03
N ARG A 392 -16.39 19.52 11.57
CA ARG A 392 -17.57 19.22 12.41
C ARG A 392 -17.42 18.01 13.33
N ASP A 393 -16.69 16.99 12.89
CA ASP A 393 -16.49 15.74 13.63
C ASP A 393 -15.84 15.94 15.01
N LEU A 394 -15.17 17.08 15.22
CA LEU A 394 -14.52 17.41 16.48
C LEU A 394 -15.47 17.94 17.56
N TYR A 395 -16.63 18.50 17.19
CA TYR A 395 -17.50 19.21 18.15
C TYR A 395 -19.01 18.93 17.99
N TYR A 396 -19.47 18.45 16.82
CA TYR A 396 -20.89 18.24 16.55
C TYR A 396 -21.36 16.82 16.92
N HIS A 397 -22.62 16.71 17.37
CA HIS A 397 -23.26 15.43 17.70
C HIS A 397 -24.68 15.34 17.13
N GLU A 398 -24.94 14.34 16.28
CA GLU A 398 -26.21 14.17 15.55
C GLU A 398 -27.45 13.98 16.45
N PHE A 399 -27.25 13.52 17.69
CA PHE A 399 -28.34 13.22 18.63
C PHE A 399 -28.49 14.24 19.77
N LYS A 400 -27.50 15.13 19.99
CA LYS A 400 -27.54 16.13 21.07
C LYS A 400 -27.77 17.53 20.47
N PRO A 401 -28.66 18.35 21.05
CA PRO A 401 -28.98 19.68 20.52
C PRO A 401 -27.91 20.72 20.88
N PHE A 402 -26.64 20.40 20.68
CA PHE A 402 -25.50 21.29 20.93
C PHE A 402 -25.01 21.85 19.59
N PHE A 403 -25.74 22.85 19.10
CA PHE A 403 -25.36 23.57 17.89
C PHE A 403 -24.32 24.63 18.25
N SER A 404 -23.21 24.64 17.52
CA SER A 404 -22.15 25.64 17.61
C SER A 404 -21.49 25.83 16.25
N VAL A 405 -20.86 26.97 16.02
CA VAL A 405 -20.02 27.16 14.83
C VAL A 405 -18.63 27.49 15.30
N GLU A 406 -17.66 26.67 14.91
CA GLU A 406 -16.27 26.81 15.38
C GLU A 406 -15.37 27.16 14.21
N PHE A 407 -14.57 28.22 14.41
CA PHE A 407 -13.61 28.73 13.45
C PHE A 407 -12.20 28.67 14.02
N ASP A 408 -11.24 28.32 13.19
CA ASP A 408 -9.83 28.45 13.49
C ASP A 408 -9.27 29.72 12.86
N VAL A 409 -8.53 30.49 13.66
CA VAL A 409 -7.83 31.69 13.21
C VAL A 409 -6.34 31.37 13.19
N ASN A 410 -5.80 31.27 11.98
CA ASN A 410 -4.45 30.77 11.71
C ASN A 410 -3.62 31.83 11.01
N GLN A 411 -2.31 31.80 11.26
CA GLN A 411 -1.33 32.51 10.45
C GLN A 411 -0.25 31.51 10.02
N GLY A 412 -0.39 31.01 8.79
CA GLY A 412 0.52 30.03 8.22
C GLY A 412 0.18 28.58 8.51
N GLU A 413 0.98 27.69 7.94
CA GLU A 413 0.78 26.24 8.01
C GLU A 413 1.03 25.67 9.42
N PHE A 414 1.94 26.25 10.20
CA PHE A 414 2.20 25.78 11.58
C PHE A 414 0.97 25.94 12.48
N ASP A 415 0.22 27.02 12.34
CA ASP A 415 -1.04 27.24 13.08
C ASP A 415 -2.16 26.28 12.63
N ARG A 416 -2.14 25.87 11.35
CA ARG A 416 -3.12 24.92 10.77
C ARG A 416 -2.95 23.49 11.29
N THR A 417 -1.75 23.10 11.73
CA THR A 417 -1.46 21.73 12.18
C THR A 417 -2.25 21.26 13.41
N ALA A 418 -2.74 22.18 14.24
CA ALA A 418 -3.30 21.83 15.56
C ALA A 418 -4.85 21.85 15.64
N GLU A 419 -5.58 22.15 14.56
CA GLU A 419 -7.03 22.45 14.54
C GLU A 419 -7.52 23.12 15.87
N MET A 420 -8.61 22.68 16.50
CA MET A 420 -9.09 23.25 17.78
C MET A 420 -8.13 23.05 18.97
N LEU A 421 -7.26 22.03 18.93
CA LEU A 421 -6.49 21.58 20.10
C LEU A 421 -5.27 22.48 20.35
N GLY A 422 -5.17 23.07 21.54
CA GLY A 422 -4.06 23.94 21.92
C GLY A 422 -4.18 25.40 21.46
N LYS A 423 -5.32 25.78 20.89
CA LYS A 423 -5.67 27.16 20.54
C LYS A 423 -6.47 27.83 21.66
N ILE A 424 -6.45 29.16 21.70
CA ILE A 424 -7.19 29.96 22.69
C ILE A 424 -8.56 30.30 22.14
N ASP A 425 -9.63 29.86 22.80
CA ASP A 425 -10.99 30.10 22.36
C ASP A 425 -11.53 31.47 22.80
N VAL A 426 -12.19 32.16 21.88
CA VAL A 426 -13.01 33.33 22.16
C VAL A 426 -14.36 33.12 21.49
N SER A 427 -15.44 33.35 22.23
CA SER A 427 -16.79 33.11 21.69
C SER A 427 -17.72 34.29 21.88
N PHE A 428 -18.66 34.41 20.95
CA PHE A 428 -19.87 35.21 21.14
C PHE A 428 -21.08 34.34 20.81
N THR A 429 -22.25 34.74 21.31
CA THR A 429 -23.46 33.94 21.18
C THR A 429 -24.48 34.63 20.30
N ILE A 430 -25.15 33.86 19.45
CA ILE A 430 -26.37 34.27 18.76
C ILE A 430 -27.59 33.61 19.42
N LYS A 431 -28.73 34.29 19.39
CA LYS A 431 -30.01 33.81 19.95
C LYS A 431 -31.01 33.62 18.82
N LEU A 432 -31.57 32.41 18.73
CA LEU A 432 -32.55 32.04 17.71
C LEU A 432 -33.75 31.33 18.33
N GLY A 433 -34.96 31.65 17.87
CA GLY A 433 -36.16 30.97 18.34
C GLY A 433 -36.21 29.51 17.90
N LYS A 434 -36.56 28.60 18.81
CA LYS A 434 -36.66 27.16 18.52
C LYS A 434 -37.60 26.85 17.36
N ASN A 435 -38.75 27.54 17.30
CA ASN A 435 -39.70 27.38 16.18
C ASN A 435 -39.10 27.80 14.84
N TYR A 436 -38.26 28.85 14.82
CA TYR A 436 -37.57 29.30 13.61
C TYR A 436 -36.52 28.27 13.16
N LEU A 437 -35.74 27.73 14.09
CA LEU A 437 -34.78 26.66 13.80
C LEU A 437 -35.46 25.38 13.29
N SER A 438 -36.62 25.02 13.86
CA SER A 438 -37.43 23.90 13.38
C SER A 438 -37.89 24.11 11.94
N TRP A 439 -38.44 25.29 11.65
CA TRP A 439 -38.84 25.65 10.28
C TRP A 439 -37.66 25.60 9.30
N ALA A 440 -36.52 26.18 9.68
CA ALA A 440 -35.32 26.19 8.84
C ALA A 440 -34.79 24.77 8.57
N ARG A 441 -34.83 23.89 9.58
CA ARG A 441 -34.48 22.47 9.45
C ARG A 441 -35.38 21.75 8.44
N ASP A 442 -36.70 21.89 8.58
CA ASP A 442 -37.66 21.17 7.76
C ASP A 442 -37.59 21.64 6.29
N GLU A 443 -37.49 22.96 6.08
CA GLU A 443 -37.28 23.52 4.74
C GLU A 443 -35.95 23.06 4.12
N TRP A 444 -34.83 23.09 4.88
CA TRP A 444 -33.52 22.70 4.35
C TRP A 444 -33.42 21.19 4.04
N ARG A 445 -34.02 20.33 4.88
CA ARG A 445 -34.05 18.86 4.69
C ARG A 445 -34.93 18.45 3.51
N SER A 446 -35.96 19.23 3.20
CA SER A 446 -36.89 18.95 2.08
C SER A 446 -36.27 19.13 0.68
N LEU A 447 -35.07 19.69 0.57
CA LEU A 447 -34.44 20.05 -0.70
C LEU A 447 -33.51 18.94 -1.22
N SER A 448 -33.76 18.41 -2.42
CA SER A 448 -32.85 17.48 -3.08
C SER A 448 -31.54 18.19 -3.51
N GLN A 449 -30.44 17.44 -3.66
CA GLN A 449 -29.12 18.02 -3.97
C GLN A 449 -29.05 18.69 -5.36
N TYR A 450 -29.93 18.37 -6.30
CA TYR A 450 -29.77 18.72 -7.72
C TYR A 450 -30.87 19.59 -8.34
N VAL A 451 -32.02 19.81 -7.70
CA VAL A 451 -33.21 20.40 -8.38
C VAL A 451 -33.57 21.83 -7.92
N ASP A 452 -33.15 22.29 -6.74
CA ASP A 452 -33.71 23.53 -6.12
C ASP A 452 -32.66 24.55 -5.63
N GLN A 453 -31.69 24.90 -6.48
CA GLN A 453 -30.61 25.83 -6.09
C GLN A 453 -31.12 27.25 -5.77
N GLU A 454 -32.16 27.71 -6.46
CA GLU A 454 -32.77 29.02 -6.23
C GLU A 454 -33.49 29.09 -4.86
N ARG A 455 -34.19 28.02 -4.48
CA ARG A 455 -34.89 27.92 -3.20
C ARG A 455 -33.91 27.78 -2.04
N LYS A 456 -32.81 27.03 -2.20
CA LYS A 456 -31.70 26.99 -1.23
C LYS A 456 -31.11 28.38 -0.97
N ASN A 457 -30.83 29.14 -2.02
CA ASN A 457 -30.29 30.50 -1.88
C ASN A 457 -31.29 31.44 -1.18
N LYS A 458 -32.60 31.30 -1.44
CA LYS A 458 -33.66 32.06 -0.75
C LYS A 458 -33.71 31.75 0.75
N ILE A 459 -33.60 30.48 1.15
CA ILE A 459 -33.59 30.08 2.57
C ILE A 459 -32.32 30.58 3.25
N LEU A 460 -31.15 30.39 2.61
CA LEU A 460 -29.88 30.89 3.12
C LEU A 460 -29.92 32.41 3.32
N PHE A 461 -30.42 33.17 2.34
CA PHE A 461 -30.56 34.62 2.42
C PHE A 461 -31.48 35.06 3.57
N LYS A 462 -32.61 34.37 3.77
CA LYS A 462 -33.51 34.63 4.91
C LYS A 462 -32.82 34.35 6.25
N PHE A 463 -32.06 33.27 6.35
CA PHE A 463 -31.34 32.91 7.56
C PHE A 463 -30.22 33.91 7.88
N VAL A 464 -29.47 34.33 6.86
CA VAL A 464 -28.43 35.36 6.95
C VAL A 464 -29.00 36.65 7.54
N LYS A 465 -30.12 37.15 7.01
CA LYS A 465 -30.77 38.36 7.53
C LYS A 465 -31.16 38.28 9.01
N VAL A 466 -31.48 37.09 9.52
CA VAL A 466 -31.88 36.90 10.92
C VAL A 466 -30.67 36.93 11.86
N ILE A 467 -29.49 36.55 11.38
CA ILE A 467 -28.26 36.53 12.20
C ILE A 467 -27.33 37.71 11.95
N GLU A 468 -27.51 38.46 10.85
CA GLU A 468 -26.63 39.54 10.41
C GLU A 468 -26.36 40.58 11.51
N ASP A 469 -27.40 41.11 12.15
CA ASP A 469 -27.26 42.09 13.24
C ASP A 469 -26.51 41.50 14.43
N GLN A 470 -26.79 40.24 14.80
CA GLN A 470 -26.15 39.58 15.94
C GLN A 470 -24.67 39.24 15.66
N VAL A 471 -24.33 38.91 14.41
CA VAL A 471 -22.95 38.68 13.97
C VAL A 471 -22.18 40.01 13.91
N ASN A 472 -22.82 41.10 13.49
CA ASN A 472 -22.24 42.44 13.52
C ASN A 472 -22.01 42.96 14.95
N ASP A 473 -22.95 42.72 15.86
CA ASP A 473 -22.79 43.00 17.30
C ASP A 473 -21.66 42.15 17.90
N GLY A 474 -21.55 40.89 17.48
CA GLY A 474 -20.44 40.02 17.82
C GLY A 474 -19.10 40.59 17.34
N ARG A 475 -19.05 41.09 16.10
CA ARG A 475 -17.86 41.73 15.51
C ARG A 475 -17.37 42.93 16.32
N ALA A 476 -18.29 43.76 16.82
CA ALA A 476 -17.96 44.95 17.61
C ALA A 476 -17.26 44.62 18.95
N LYS A 477 -17.39 43.38 19.44
CA LYS A 477 -16.71 42.93 20.66
C LYS A 477 -15.22 42.62 20.45
N PHE A 478 -14.77 42.46 19.20
CA PHE A 478 -13.36 42.21 18.88
C PHE A 478 -12.64 43.53 18.60
N LEU A 479 -11.54 43.78 19.32
CA LEU A 479 -10.66 44.94 19.09
C LEU A 479 -10.13 44.96 17.64
N ILE A 480 -9.79 43.78 17.14
CA ILE A 480 -9.48 43.52 15.73
C ILE A 480 -10.23 42.24 15.34
N PRO A 481 -11.31 42.34 14.55
CA PRO A 481 -11.99 41.16 14.06
C PRO A 481 -11.07 40.42 13.06
N PRO A 482 -10.88 39.10 13.20
CA PRO A 482 -10.01 38.34 12.30
C PRO A 482 -10.62 38.14 10.90
N TRP A 483 -11.88 38.53 10.68
CA TRP A 483 -12.55 38.44 9.38
C TRP A 483 -12.90 39.82 8.79
N GLY A 484 -12.73 39.95 7.48
CA GLY A 484 -13.11 41.13 6.69
C GLY A 484 -14.44 41.01 5.94
N GLY A 485 -14.93 39.78 5.70
CA GLY A 485 -16.04 39.47 4.80
C GLY A 485 -17.35 39.00 5.46
N LYS A 486 -18.19 38.32 4.67
CA LYS A 486 -19.55 37.88 5.03
C LYS A 486 -19.58 36.61 5.89
N LEU A 487 -19.10 36.71 7.13
CA LEU A 487 -19.07 35.59 8.09
C LEU A 487 -20.46 34.98 8.32
N GLU A 488 -21.50 35.83 8.33
CA GLU A 488 -22.90 35.46 8.44
C GLU A 488 -23.32 34.39 7.42
N ASN A 489 -22.79 34.42 6.19
CA ASN A 489 -23.08 33.39 5.20
C ASN A 489 -22.53 32.02 5.60
N ILE A 490 -21.33 31.99 6.16
CA ILE A 490 -20.65 30.74 6.56
C ILE A 490 -21.34 30.17 7.78
N VAL A 491 -21.63 31.01 8.79
CA VAL A 491 -22.38 30.65 10.00
C VAL A 491 -23.77 30.12 9.63
N ALA A 492 -24.52 30.81 8.79
CA ALA A 492 -25.86 30.38 8.36
C ALA A 492 -25.82 29.03 7.64
N LYS A 493 -24.88 28.86 6.71
CA LYS A 493 -24.74 27.61 5.94
C LYS A 493 -24.37 26.44 6.86
N GLU A 494 -23.45 26.65 7.77
CA GLU A 494 -23.00 25.62 8.70
C GLU A 494 -24.11 25.20 9.67
N LEU A 495 -24.84 26.17 10.25
CA LEU A 495 -25.98 25.88 11.11
C LEU A 495 -27.10 25.15 10.37
N LEU A 496 -27.44 25.55 9.15
CA LEU A 496 -28.45 24.84 8.34
C LEU A 496 -28.04 23.39 8.06
N ASN A 497 -26.76 23.13 7.82
CA ASN A 497 -26.24 21.78 7.65
C ASN A 497 -26.32 20.96 8.94
N GLN A 498 -25.92 21.52 10.09
CA GLN A 498 -26.06 20.85 11.38
C GLN A 498 -27.53 20.55 11.70
N LEU A 499 -28.43 21.50 11.47
CA LEU A 499 -29.86 21.31 11.71
C LEU A 499 -30.46 20.19 10.85
N ALA A 500 -30.05 20.07 9.58
CA ALA A 500 -30.54 19.01 8.70
C ALA A 500 -29.98 17.62 9.06
N LEU A 501 -28.74 17.56 9.55
CA LEU A 501 -28.11 16.33 10.04
C LEU A 501 -28.58 15.93 11.45
N TYR A 502 -29.26 16.81 12.17
CA TYR A 502 -29.73 16.53 13.52
C TYR A 502 -30.96 15.60 13.49
N ASP A 503 -30.84 14.43 14.11
CA ASP A 503 -31.87 13.39 14.15
C ASP A 503 -32.47 13.16 15.56
N GLY A 504 -32.07 13.95 16.56
CA GLY A 504 -32.63 13.88 17.90
C GLY A 504 -34.06 14.43 18.05
N LYS A 505 -34.65 14.28 19.24
CA LYS A 505 -36.05 14.64 19.54
C LYS A 505 -36.28 16.13 19.85
N PHE A 506 -35.23 16.96 19.84
CA PHE A 506 -35.28 18.34 20.33
C PHE A 506 -36.37 19.20 19.65
N PHE A 507 -36.57 19.06 18.33
CA PHE A 507 -37.57 19.81 17.57
C PHE A 507 -38.98 19.18 17.54
N LYS A 508 -39.22 18.05 18.23
CA LYS A 508 -40.53 17.37 18.19
C LYS A 508 -41.67 18.18 18.83
N PHE A 509 -41.34 19.06 19.78
CA PHE A 509 -42.31 19.86 20.50
C PHE A 509 -42.04 21.35 20.25
N PRO A 510 -43.03 22.09 19.70
CA PRO A 510 -42.90 23.52 19.47
C PRO A 510 -42.74 24.25 20.80
N SER A 511 -41.86 25.25 20.84
CA SER A 511 -41.63 26.10 22.00
C SER A 511 -41.15 27.47 21.53
N ASN A 512 -41.59 28.52 22.24
CA ASN A 512 -41.15 29.90 21.99
C ASN A 512 -39.80 30.22 22.66
N GLU A 513 -39.08 29.21 23.12
CA GLU A 513 -37.77 29.34 23.74
C GLU A 513 -36.73 29.86 22.75
N LEU A 514 -35.91 30.81 23.21
CA LEU A 514 -34.73 31.30 22.50
C LEU A 514 -33.54 30.41 22.84
N ILE A 515 -32.95 29.80 21.82
CA ILE A 515 -31.78 28.96 21.92
C ILE A 515 -30.55 29.82 21.71
N THR A 516 -29.57 29.65 22.59
CA THR A 516 -28.28 30.34 22.51
C THR A 516 -27.28 29.42 21.81
N ILE A 517 -26.73 29.88 20.69
CA ILE A 517 -25.77 29.15 19.87
C ILE A 517 -24.43 29.88 19.96
N PRO A 518 -23.36 29.26 20.48
CA PRO A 518 -22.03 29.86 20.52
C PRO A 518 -21.35 29.79 19.15
N ILE A 519 -20.73 30.91 18.77
CA ILE A 519 -19.79 31.02 17.66
C ILE A 519 -18.41 31.20 18.26
N LYS A 520 -17.53 30.22 18.08
CA LYS A 520 -16.19 30.18 18.67
C LYS A 520 -15.12 30.47 17.63
N PHE A 521 -14.09 31.21 18.04
CA PHE A 521 -12.87 31.44 17.30
C PHE A 521 -11.71 30.92 18.13
N ASN A 522 -11.05 29.89 17.62
CA ASN A 522 -9.88 29.29 18.22
C ASN A 522 -8.65 29.95 17.61
N TYR A 523 -8.01 30.83 18.37
CA TYR A 523 -6.84 31.56 17.91
C TYR A 523 -5.56 30.79 18.18
N ALA A 524 -4.79 30.58 17.12
CA ALA A 524 -3.48 30.00 17.23
C ALA A 524 -2.44 31.02 17.75
N PRO A 525 -1.33 30.57 18.36
CA PRO A 525 -0.35 31.46 18.99
C PRO A 525 0.27 32.48 18.02
N PHE A 526 0.56 32.10 16.78
CA PHE A 526 1.15 33.02 15.81
C PHE A 526 0.11 34.02 15.29
N ALA A 527 -1.11 33.56 14.98
CA ALA A 527 -2.25 34.43 14.69
C ALA A 527 -2.50 35.49 15.79
N LEU A 528 -2.43 35.13 17.07
CA LEU A 528 -2.56 36.07 18.18
C LEU A 528 -1.46 37.14 18.18
N LYS A 529 -0.20 36.73 17.96
CA LYS A 529 0.94 37.64 17.89
C LYS A 529 0.74 38.68 16.78
N TYR A 530 0.24 38.26 15.62
CA TYR A 530 -0.02 39.16 14.50
C TYR A 530 -1.20 40.11 14.73
N ILE A 531 -2.29 39.61 15.32
CA ILE A 531 -3.42 40.45 15.73
C ILE A 531 -2.97 41.51 16.75
N TYR A 532 -2.14 41.13 17.71
CA TYR A 532 -1.55 42.06 18.68
C TYR A 532 -0.67 43.13 18.00
N PHE A 533 0.16 42.75 17.03
CA PHE A 533 0.96 43.70 16.26
C PHE A 533 0.10 44.70 15.47
N LYS A 534 -0.95 44.21 14.80
CA LYS A 534 -1.93 45.09 14.12
C LYS A 534 -2.63 46.05 15.08
N PHE A 535 -2.88 45.62 16.32
CA PHE A 535 -3.48 46.45 17.35
C PHE A 535 -2.56 47.60 17.76
N LEU A 536 -1.28 47.31 18.01
CA LEU A 536 -0.28 48.34 18.32
C LEU A 536 -0.11 49.36 17.19
N LEU A 537 -0.05 48.89 15.93
CA LEU A 537 0.00 49.79 14.76
C LEU A 537 -1.21 50.72 14.70
N ARG A 538 -2.43 50.20 14.91
CA ARG A 538 -3.65 51.02 14.94
C ARG A 538 -3.66 52.02 16.09
N GLN A 539 -3.07 51.70 17.25
CA GLN A 539 -2.98 52.64 18.36
C GLN A 539 -1.97 53.76 18.09
N ASN A 540 -0.79 53.42 17.57
CA ASN A 540 0.24 54.41 17.24
C ASN A 540 -0.23 55.37 16.15
N LEU A 541 -0.90 54.86 15.11
CA LEU A 541 -1.52 55.69 14.06
C LEU A 541 -2.62 56.61 14.60
N LYS A 542 -3.36 56.20 15.64
CA LYS A 542 -4.36 57.05 16.31
C LYS A 542 -3.72 58.10 17.24
N ALA A 543 -2.52 57.82 17.77
CA ALA A 543 -1.76 58.75 18.60
C ALA A 543 -1.09 59.85 17.76
N GLU A 544 -0.70 59.55 16.51
CA GLU A 544 -0.18 60.55 15.55
C GLU A 544 -1.27 61.45 14.93
N GLN A 545 -2.53 61.04 14.99
CA GLN A 545 -3.69 61.80 14.47
C GLN A 545 -4.36 62.71 15.52
N LYS A 546 -3.95 62.62 16.79
CA LYS A 546 -4.37 63.52 17.88
C LYS A 546 -3.28 64.53 18.14
#